data_AF-A0A2D8UG37-F1
#
_entry.id   AF-A0A2D8UG37-F1
#
_cell.length_a   1.000
_cell.length_b   1.000
_cell.length_c   1.000
_cell.angle_alpha   90.00
_cell.angle_beta   90.00
_cell.angle_gamma   90.00
#
_symmetry.space_group_name_H-M   'P 1'
#
loop_
_entity.id
_entity.type
_entity.pdbx_description
1 polymer ?
#
loop_
_entity_poly.entity_id
_entity_poly.type
_entity_poly.pdbx_seq_one_letter_code
_entity_poly.pdbx_strand_id
1 'polypeptide(L)'
;RIRDLESQINSLNNDIEKLKQPTSTYLKSPSPSNQEIRQHEPKTEILFLSTPNSDGSFNESSASNTYKDGASIYRLMKTGSANAKFQIDEKETSIKLALQYPDKNIDPVCDAENAFNPRANKISTIKMGEAELQNGKWIINSKALIRYED
;
A
#
# COMPACT_ATOMS: atom_id res chain seq x y z
N ARG A 1 -14.52 -38.16 -11.11
CA ARG A 1 -14.28 -36.77 -11.58
C ARG A 1 -15.49 -35.85 -11.40
N ILE A 2 -16.69 -36.15 -11.92
CA ILE A 2 -17.91 -35.36 -11.58
C ILE A 2 -18.36 -35.60 -10.12
N ARG A 3 -18.36 -36.85 -9.65
CA ARG A 3 -18.72 -37.20 -8.25
C ARG A 3 -17.81 -36.55 -7.20
N ASP A 4 -16.53 -36.34 -7.53
CA ASP A 4 -15.58 -35.69 -6.62
C ASP A 4 -15.86 -34.19 -6.48
N LEU A 5 -16.34 -33.55 -7.55
CA LEU A 5 -16.73 -32.13 -7.55
C LEU A 5 -18.04 -31.93 -6.76
N GLU A 6 -19.00 -32.84 -6.90
CA GLU A 6 -20.24 -32.83 -6.12
C GLU A 6 -19.96 -32.99 -4.61
N SER A 7 -19.02 -33.86 -4.26
CA SER A 7 -18.60 -34.04 -2.86
C SER A 7 -17.91 -32.79 -2.31
N GLN A 8 -17.12 -32.09 -3.13
CA GLN A 8 -16.45 -30.85 -2.71
C GLN A 8 -17.44 -29.69 -2.52
N ILE A 9 -18.43 -29.54 -3.41
CA ILE A 9 -19.49 -28.53 -3.29
C ILE A 9 -20.31 -28.76 -2.01
N ASN A 10 -20.65 -30.01 -1.71
CA ASN A 10 -21.40 -30.35 -0.50
C ASN A 10 -20.60 -30.08 0.77
N SER A 11 -19.28 -30.31 0.77
CA SER A 11 -18.43 -29.95 1.91
C SER A 11 -18.37 -28.44 2.10
N LEU A 12 -18.19 -27.68 1.02
CA LEU A 12 -18.09 -26.22 1.07
C LEU A 12 -19.40 -25.57 1.55
N ASN A 13 -20.55 -26.10 1.10
CA ASN A 13 -21.86 -25.62 1.53
C ASN A 13 -22.11 -25.89 3.02
N ASN A 14 -21.71 -27.06 3.53
CA ASN A 14 -21.82 -27.37 4.95
C ASN A 14 -20.95 -26.46 5.82
N ASP A 15 -19.77 -26.09 5.35
CA ASP A 15 -18.88 -25.17 6.07
C ASP A 15 -19.41 -23.74 6.05
N ILE A 16 -20.02 -23.31 4.94
CA ILE A 16 -20.73 -22.03 4.84
C ILE A 16 -21.95 -22.00 5.77
N GLU A 17 -22.71 -23.08 5.90
CA GLU A 17 -23.83 -23.14 6.84
C GLU A 17 -23.38 -23.09 8.30
N LYS A 18 -22.27 -23.76 8.64
CA LYS A 18 -21.68 -23.67 9.99
C LYS A 18 -21.17 -22.27 10.35
N LEU A 19 -20.69 -21.52 9.36
CA LEU A 19 -20.25 -20.13 9.54
C LEU A 19 -21.41 -19.11 9.55
N LYS A 20 -22.59 -19.50 9.04
CA LYS A 20 -23.80 -18.66 8.98
C LYS A 20 -24.73 -18.84 10.17
N GLN A 21 -24.49 -19.79 11.07
CA GLN A 21 -25.30 -19.93 12.29
C GLN A 21 -24.85 -18.93 13.35
N PRO A 22 -25.72 -17.99 13.77
CA PRO A 22 -25.43 -17.12 14.90
C PRO A 22 -25.59 -17.92 16.19
N THR A 23 -24.51 -18.15 16.93
CA THR A 23 -24.59 -18.53 18.35
C THR A 23 -25.10 -17.34 19.14
N SER A 24 -26.43 -17.22 19.23
CA SER A 24 -27.12 -16.34 20.17
C SER A 24 -28.09 -17.18 21.01
N THR A 25 -27.58 -17.72 22.11
CA THR A 25 -28.39 -17.84 23.32
C THR A 25 -27.99 -16.64 24.16
N TYR A 26 -28.90 -15.70 24.42
CA TYR A 26 -29.11 -15.06 25.73
C TYR A 26 -30.30 -14.09 25.63
N LEU A 27 -31.38 -14.43 26.33
CA LEU A 27 -32.52 -13.57 26.62
C LEU A 27 -32.15 -12.57 27.74
N LYS A 28 -32.32 -11.27 27.45
CA LYS A 28 -32.95 -10.18 28.27
C LYS A 28 -32.21 -8.83 28.20
N SER A 29 -32.97 -7.84 27.74
CA SER A 29 -32.76 -6.43 27.39
C SER A 29 -32.50 -5.48 28.59
N PRO A 30 -32.44 -4.13 28.42
CA PRO A 30 -31.93 -3.29 27.32
C PRO A 30 -31.00 -2.14 27.81
N SER A 31 -30.20 -1.57 26.91
CA SER A 31 -29.74 -0.17 27.02
C SER A 31 -29.63 0.42 25.60
N PRO A 32 -30.17 1.62 25.33
CA PRO A 32 -30.18 2.17 23.98
C PRO A 32 -28.86 2.86 23.70
N SER A 33 -28.03 2.23 22.88
CA SER A 33 -26.92 2.92 22.23
C SER A 33 -26.92 2.51 20.77
N ASN A 34 -27.16 3.48 19.91
CA ASN A 34 -26.99 3.39 18.46
C ASN A 34 -25.67 2.67 18.15
N GLN A 35 -25.73 1.43 17.70
CA GLN A 35 -24.58 0.78 17.08
C GLN A 35 -24.74 0.90 15.58
N GLU A 36 -24.10 1.92 15.04
CA GLU A 36 -23.77 2.04 13.63
C GLU A 36 -23.14 0.73 13.13
N ILE A 37 -23.68 0.23 12.03
CA ILE A 37 -23.15 -0.90 11.29
C ILE A 37 -21.74 -0.53 10.84
N ARG A 38 -20.70 -1.03 11.53
CA ARG A 38 -19.31 -0.88 11.09
C ARG A 38 -19.09 -1.73 9.85
N GLN A 39 -19.26 -1.09 8.70
CA GLN A 39 -18.81 -1.59 7.40
C GLN A 39 -17.30 -1.85 7.52
N HIS A 40 -16.85 -3.09 7.31
CA HIS A 40 -15.42 -3.41 7.25
C HIS A 40 -14.86 -2.75 6.00
N GLU A 41 -14.26 -1.57 6.15
CA GLU A 41 -13.46 -0.96 5.09
C GLU A 41 -12.30 -1.90 4.73
N PRO A 42 -11.97 -2.07 3.45
CA PRO A 42 -10.78 -2.82 3.06
C PRO A 42 -9.56 -2.16 3.71
N LYS A 43 -8.86 -2.92 4.55
CA LYS A 43 -7.71 -2.43 5.31
C LYS A 43 -6.56 -2.15 4.35
N THR A 44 -6.38 -0.89 3.97
CA THR A 44 -5.24 -0.44 3.17
C THR A 44 -3.95 -0.67 3.95
N GLU A 45 -3.07 -1.53 3.45
CA GLU A 45 -1.75 -1.78 4.04
C GLU A 45 -0.75 -0.73 3.51
N ILE A 46 -0.03 -0.09 4.43
CA ILE A 46 0.99 0.92 4.12
C ILE A 46 2.37 0.35 4.43
N LEU A 47 3.25 0.44 3.45
CA LEU A 47 4.65 0.05 3.54
C LEU A 47 5.55 1.24 3.25
N PHE A 48 6.73 1.26 3.87
CA PHE A 48 7.77 2.25 3.65
C PHE A 48 8.95 1.61 2.91
N LEU A 49 9.46 2.33 1.93
CA LEU A 49 10.53 1.89 1.04
C LEU A 49 11.67 2.91 1.03
N SER A 50 12.88 2.42 0.76
CA SER A 50 14.10 3.22 0.62
C SER A 50 14.34 3.62 -0.85
N THR A 51 15.58 3.93 -1.20
CA THR A 51 16.04 4.12 -2.59
C THR A 51 15.60 2.96 -3.49
N PRO A 52 15.04 3.23 -4.69
CA PRO A 52 14.74 2.20 -5.67
C PRO A 52 16.03 1.55 -6.20
N ASN A 53 15.88 0.39 -6.83
CA ASN A 53 16.94 -0.20 -7.62
C ASN A 53 17.22 0.65 -8.87
N SER A 54 18.37 0.46 -9.51
CA SER A 54 18.74 1.18 -10.73
C SER A 54 17.83 0.89 -11.94
N ASP A 55 17.08 -0.21 -11.90
CA ASP A 55 16.06 -0.57 -12.89
C ASP A 55 14.68 0.10 -12.61
N GLY A 56 14.59 0.91 -11.56
CA GLY A 56 13.36 1.57 -11.10
C GLY A 56 12.48 0.70 -10.22
N SER A 57 12.77 -0.59 -10.00
CA SER A 57 11.98 -1.44 -9.12
C SER A 57 12.30 -1.22 -7.64
N PHE A 58 11.41 -1.67 -6.74
CA PHE A 58 11.72 -1.80 -5.32
C PHE A 58 11.73 -3.27 -4.89
N ASN A 59 12.62 -3.67 -3.98
CA ASN A 59 12.63 -5.02 -3.45
C ASN A 59 11.53 -5.18 -2.39
N GLU A 60 10.67 -6.19 -2.49
CA GLU A 60 9.60 -6.44 -1.51
C GLU A 60 10.17 -6.67 -0.11
N SER A 61 11.29 -7.39 -0.02
CA SER A 61 11.99 -7.66 1.25
C SER A 61 12.54 -6.41 1.94
N SER A 62 12.67 -5.30 1.23
CA SER A 62 13.07 -4.01 1.81
C SER A 62 11.90 -3.19 2.35
N ALA A 63 10.67 -3.58 2.01
CA ALA A 63 9.46 -2.92 2.49
C ALA A 63 9.27 -3.13 3.99
N SER A 64 8.85 -2.08 4.69
CA SER A 64 8.60 -2.15 6.13
C SER A 64 7.27 -1.51 6.50
N ASN A 65 6.53 -2.12 7.42
CA ASN A 65 5.34 -1.50 8.02
C ASN A 65 5.69 -0.35 8.97
N THR A 66 6.98 -0.13 9.26
CA THR A 66 7.45 0.91 10.16
C THR A 66 8.35 1.87 9.40
N TYR A 67 8.04 3.16 9.52
CA TYR A 67 8.89 4.22 9.00
C TYR A 67 10.26 4.21 9.71
N LYS A 68 11.34 4.35 8.94
CA LYS A 68 12.73 4.40 9.46
C LYS A 68 13.37 5.73 9.09
N ASP A 69 13.63 6.56 10.11
CA ASP A 69 14.40 7.79 9.91
C ASP A 69 15.76 7.49 9.29
N GLY A 70 16.14 8.29 8.30
CA GLY A 70 17.40 8.10 7.57
C GLY A 70 17.38 7.01 6.49
N ALA A 71 16.28 6.28 6.31
CA ALA A 71 16.20 5.20 5.31
C ALA A 71 14.91 5.20 4.48
N SER A 72 13.77 5.57 5.06
CA SER A 72 12.48 5.62 4.35
C SER A 72 12.39 6.88 3.49
N ILE A 73 12.13 6.70 2.19
CA ILE A 73 11.92 7.78 1.21
C ILE A 73 10.49 7.74 0.67
N TYR A 74 9.95 6.53 0.47
CA TYR A 74 8.68 6.32 -0.20
C TYR A 74 7.65 5.68 0.73
N ARG A 75 6.37 5.99 0.46
CA ARG A 75 5.20 5.33 1.03
C ARG A 75 4.46 4.58 -0.08
N LEU A 76 4.28 3.28 0.11
CA LEU A 76 3.58 2.36 -0.77
C LEU A 76 2.25 1.97 -0.11
N MET A 77 1.14 2.17 -0.81
CA MET A 77 -0.21 1.81 -0.40
C MET A 77 -0.69 0.66 -1.25
N LYS A 78 -0.82 -0.53 -0.66
CA LYS A 78 -1.38 -1.69 -1.35
C LYS A 78 -2.86 -1.46 -1.62
N THR A 79 -3.25 -1.58 -2.89
CA THR A 79 -4.63 -1.51 -3.36
C THR A 79 -5.20 -2.90 -3.69
N GLY A 80 -4.38 -3.95 -3.59
CA GLY A 80 -4.75 -5.34 -3.76
C GLY A 80 -3.62 -6.27 -3.31
N SER A 81 -3.68 -7.55 -3.70
CA SER A 81 -2.63 -8.53 -3.36
C SER A 81 -1.29 -8.22 -4.03
N ALA A 82 -1.33 -7.78 -5.28
CA ALA A 82 -0.15 -7.50 -6.09
C ALA A 82 -0.11 -6.06 -6.64
N ASN A 83 -1.10 -5.22 -6.36
CA ASN A 83 -1.15 -3.85 -6.88
C ASN A 83 -0.96 -2.84 -5.77
N ALA A 84 -0.23 -1.77 -6.05
CA ALA A 84 -0.01 -0.69 -5.12
C ALA A 84 0.15 0.67 -5.81
N LYS A 85 -0.11 1.72 -5.05
CA LYS A 85 0.22 3.10 -5.41
C LYS A 85 1.35 3.58 -4.52
N PHE A 86 2.23 4.44 -5.03
CA PHE A 86 3.31 5.00 -4.24
C PHE A 86 3.48 6.51 -4.43
N GLN A 87 4.09 7.11 -3.42
CA GLN A 87 4.50 8.51 -3.42
C GLN A 87 5.76 8.68 -2.57
N ILE A 88 6.44 9.81 -2.71
CA ILE A 88 7.44 10.24 -1.74
C ILE A 88 6.73 10.51 -0.40
N ASP A 89 7.31 10.03 0.70
CA ASP A 89 6.78 10.31 2.02
C ASP A 89 7.02 11.79 2.39
N GLU A 90 6.01 12.41 3.00
CA GLU A 90 5.96 13.85 3.24
C GLU A 90 6.82 14.29 4.44
N LYS A 91 7.42 13.34 5.16
CA LYS A 91 8.34 13.66 6.25
C LYS A 91 9.58 14.39 5.73
N GLU A 92 10.03 15.38 6.49
CA GLU A 92 11.21 16.18 6.18
C GLU A 92 12.47 15.30 5.98
N THR A 93 12.62 14.23 6.76
CA THR A 93 13.76 13.30 6.63
C THR A 93 13.71 12.53 5.30
N SER A 94 12.54 12.13 4.82
CA SER A 94 12.36 11.52 3.49
C SER A 94 12.65 12.51 2.36
N ILE A 95 12.15 13.74 2.47
CA ILE A 95 12.38 14.79 1.47
C ILE A 95 13.88 15.09 1.35
N LYS A 96 14.58 15.26 2.47
CA LYS A 96 16.04 15.49 2.49
C LYS A 96 16.82 14.34 1.86
N LEU A 97 16.45 13.09 2.15
CA LEU A 97 17.07 11.92 1.53
C LEU A 97 16.80 11.88 0.03
N ALA A 98 15.55 12.13 -0.40
CA ALA A 98 15.18 12.15 -1.81
C ALA A 98 16.04 13.16 -2.61
N LEU A 99 16.23 14.36 -2.06
CA LEU A 99 17.01 15.44 -2.69
C LEU A 99 18.54 15.23 -2.65
N GLN A 100 19.05 14.34 -1.79
CA GLN A 100 20.50 14.13 -1.64
C GLN A 100 21.13 13.52 -2.89
N TYR A 101 20.44 12.57 -3.53
CA TYR A 101 20.87 11.90 -4.75
C TYR A 101 19.66 11.73 -5.68
N PRO A 102 19.16 12.80 -6.33
CA PRO A 102 17.91 12.76 -7.10
C PRO A 102 17.98 11.77 -8.27
N ASP A 103 19.16 11.63 -8.88
CA ASP A 103 19.47 10.65 -9.94
C ASP A 103 19.20 9.19 -9.54
N LYS A 104 19.31 8.89 -8.24
CA LYS A 104 19.07 7.55 -7.67
C LYS A 104 17.76 7.44 -6.94
N ASN A 105 17.38 8.51 -6.23
CA ASN A 105 16.27 8.48 -5.30
C ASN A 105 14.96 8.93 -5.93
N ILE A 106 14.98 9.68 -7.04
CA ILE A 106 13.78 10.27 -7.66
C ILE A 106 13.66 9.81 -9.12
N ASP A 107 14.66 10.10 -9.96
CA ASP A 107 14.61 9.91 -11.41
C ASP A 107 14.20 8.50 -11.87
N PRO A 108 14.56 7.40 -11.17
CA PRO A 108 14.15 6.06 -11.61
C PRO A 108 12.64 5.83 -11.54
N VAL A 109 11.91 6.51 -10.67
CA VAL A 109 10.50 6.19 -10.34
C VAL A 109 9.55 7.38 -10.34
N CYS A 110 10.07 8.60 -10.49
CA CYS A 110 9.30 9.84 -10.52
C CYS A 110 9.64 10.65 -11.77
N ASP A 111 8.64 11.40 -12.25
CA ASP A 111 8.80 12.50 -13.20
C ASP A 111 8.53 13.83 -12.48
N ALA A 112 9.25 14.88 -12.86
CA ALA A 112 9.09 16.20 -12.28
C ALA A 112 8.23 17.10 -13.16
N GLU A 113 7.24 17.77 -12.57
CA GLU A 113 6.39 18.75 -13.24
C GLU A 113 7.11 20.11 -13.40
N ASN A 114 8.07 20.41 -12.52
CA ASN A 114 8.89 21.62 -12.56
C ASN A 114 10.39 21.28 -12.52
N ALA A 115 11.22 22.30 -12.78
CA ALA A 115 12.67 22.16 -12.73
C ALA A 115 13.14 21.74 -11.33
N PHE A 116 14.20 20.90 -11.30
CA PHE A 116 14.81 20.46 -10.06
C PHE A 116 15.26 21.65 -9.20
N ASN A 117 14.83 21.65 -7.93
CA ASN A 117 15.24 22.64 -6.95
C ASN A 117 15.94 21.94 -5.76
N PRO A 118 17.28 22.03 -5.66
CA PRO A 118 18.02 21.40 -4.56
C PRO A 118 17.75 22.04 -3.19
N ARG A 119 17.10 23.21 -3.16
CA ARG A 119 16.74 23.94 -1.93
C ARG A 119 15.27 23.75 -1.53
N ALA A 120 14.51 22.95 -2.27
CA ALA A 120 13.12 22.65 -1.95
C ALA A 120 13.01 22.07 -0.53
N ASN A 121 12.09 22.59 0.27
CA ASN A 121 11.80 22.03 1.60
C ASN A 121 10.64 21.04 1.56
N LYS A 122 9.96 20.94 0.41
CA LYS A 122 8.82 20.06 0.20
C LYS A 122 8.82 19.49 -1.21
N ILE A 123 8.37 18.23 -1.31
CA ILE A 123 8.07 17.58 -2.58
C ILE A 123 6.62 17.14 -2.53
N SER A 124 5.77 17.78 -3.33
CA SER A 124 4.37 17.42 -3.46
C SER A 124 4.21 16.36 -4.54
N THR A 125 3.49 15.28 -4.22
CA THR A 125 3.08 14.29 -5.22
C THR A 125 1.79 14.77 -5.89
N ILE A 126 1.89 15.20 -7.14
CA ILE A 126 0.74 15.64 -7.96
C ILE A 126 -0.07 14.44 -8.44
N LYS A 127 0.62 13.36 -8.82
CA LYS A 127 0.01 12.07 -9.19
C LYS A 127 0.83 10.94 -8.57
N MET A 128 0.16 10.05 -7.85
CA MET A 128 0.80 8.83 -7.33
C MET A 128 1.28 7.94 -8.47
N GLY A 129 2.42 7.29 -8.26
CA GLY A 129 2.89 6.23 -9.14
C GLY A 129 2.15 4.92 -8.86
N GLU A 130 2.25 3.99 -9.80
CA GLU A 130 1.62 2.67 -9.72
C GLU A 130 2.68 1.58 -9.85
N ALA A 131 2.56 0.56 -9.00
CA ALA A 131 3.49 -0.56 -8.96
C ALA A 131 2.76 -1.89 -8.82
N GLU A 132 3.36 -2.94 -9.38
CA GLU A 132 2.88 -4.31 -9.30
C GLU A 132 3.95 -5.24 -8.71
N LEU A 133 3.56 -6.11 -7.79
CA LEU A 133 4.43 -7.11 -7.20
C LEU A 133 4.64 -8.28 -8.16
N GLN A 134 5.86 -8.40 -8.68
CA GLN A 134 6.27 -9.50 -9.55
C GLN A 134 7.61 -10.06 -9.06
N ASN A 135 7.67 -11.36 -8.80
CA ASN A 135 8.90 -12.08 -8.42
C ASN A 135 9.65 -11.44 -7.23
N GLY A 136 8.93 -10.99 -6.19
CA GLY A 136 9.52 -10.37 -4.99
C GLY A 136 10.03 -8.94 -5.20
N LYS A 137 9.64 -8.29 -6.30
CA LYS A 137 9.93 -6.88 -6.60
C LYS A 137 8.64 -6.13 -6.93
N TRP A 138 8.55 -4.89 -6.48
CA TRP A 138 7.56 -3.93 -6.96
C TRP A 138 8.08 -3.31 -8.25
N ILE A 139 7.47 -3.69 -9.37
CA ILE A 139 7.76 -3.19 -10.71
C ILE A 139 6.90 -1.95 -10.96
N ILE A 140 7.51 -0.88 -11.45
CA ILE A 140 6.82 0.40 -11.67
C ILE A 140 6.11 0.35 -13.02
N ASN A 141 4.79 0.42 -12.99
CA ASN A 141 3.93 0.48 -14.17
C ASN A 141 3.68 1.94 -14.60
N SER A 142 3.67 2.87 -13.64
CA SER A 142 3.61 4.31 -13.87
C SER A 142 4.45 5.05 -12.85
N LYS A 143 5.31 5.96 -13.31
CA LYS A 143 6.04 6.87 -12.43
C LYS A 143 5.09 7.82 -11.71
N ALA A 144 5.50 8.28 -10.53
CA ALA A 144 4.80 9.34 -9.82
C ALA A 144 5.14 10.70 -10.45
N LEU A 145 4.17 11.62 -10.51
CA LEU A 145 4.42 13.02 -10.91
C LEU A 145 4.61 13.86 -9.66
N ILE A 146 5.73 14.55 -9.55
CA ILE A 146 6.09 15.37 -8.39
C ILE A 146 6.32 16.82 -8.75
N ARG A 147 6.20 17.70 -7.75
CA ARG A 147 6.57 19.12 -7.83
C ARG A 147 7.45 19.49 -6.65
N TYR A 148 8.55 20.17 -6.92
CA TYR A 148 9.43 20.75 -5.90
C TYR A 148 8.85 22.09 -5.40
N GLU A 149 8.74 22.26 -4.09
CA GLU A 149 8.16 23.43 -3.42
C GLU A 149 9.14 24.04 -2.38
N ASP A 150 9.05 25.37 -2.19
CA ASP A 150 9.78 26.18 -1.20
C ASP A 150 8.86 26.62 -0.05
#